data_AF-A0A660TD29-F1
#
_entry.id   AF-A0A660TD29-F1
#
_cell.length_a   1.000
_cell.length_b   1.000
_cell.length_c   1.000
_cell.angle_alpha   90.00
_cell.angle_beta   90.00
_cell.angle_gamma   90.00
#
_symmetry.space_group_name_H-M   'P 1'
#
loop_
_entity.id
_entity.type
_entity.pdbx_description
1 polymer ?
#
loop_
_entity_poly.entity_id
_entity_poly.type
_entity_poly.pdbx_seq_one_letter_code
_entity_poly.pdbx_strand_id
1 'polypeptide(L)'
;MRNNLVASKMDKSPLLDMLKEYGVEVKREMVLDKYSKDFRIPRQIFGQTMWQVLGKYPEWITISSQFVARDNPITARFSGLDLYWASPLTWLKKKGEKAEAIIKTTKDAWVMKERFMTNPYQASSFAYIGNDTKGQYNLGYTVTGTFNSYFSGMQIPKREGETRDWKEIKKKSAETRIVVIGDSDFVSNLLQYTDANYNTDFVENSAEWLSHSEDLLSIKTRVTRDTRLNKIQNIKKRVTVMLLSQIVNVVLVPLLVILYGVFRFLARRKKRLASMKRED
;
A
#
# COMPACT_ATOMS: atom_id res chain seq x y z
N MET A 1 -37.03 5.09 2.74
CA MET A 1 -35.67 4.97 3.30
C MET A 1 -34.79 4.33 2.23
N ARG A 2 -33.72 5.00 1.77
CA ARG A 2 -32.74 4.33 0.91
C ARG A 2 -31.99 3.33 1.80
N ASN A 3 -32.07 2.04 1.49
CA ASN A 3 -31.22 1.04 2.14
C ASN A 3 -29.77 1.43 1.86
N ASN A 4 -29.09 1.95 2.87
CA ASN A 4 -27.65 2.17 2.80
C ASN A 4 -27.00 0.80 2.62
N LEU A 5 -25.93 0.72 1.82
CA LEU A 5 -25.12 -0.48 1.70
C LEU A 5 -24.57 -0.82 3.10
N VAL A 6 -24.89 -2.00 3.61
CA VAL A 6 -24.41 -2.48 4.91
C VAL A 6 -23.32 -3.50 4.65
N ALA A 7 -22.13 -3.26 5.18
CA ALA A 7 -21.06 -4.25 5.14
C ALA A 7 -21.35 -5.39 6.13
N SER A 8 -21.18 -6.62 5.67
CA SER A 8 -21.38 -7.85 6.45
C SER A 8 -20.26 -8.84 6.20
N LYS A 9 -20.10 -9.82 7.10
CA LYS A 9 -19.17 -10.92 6.85
C LYS A 9 -19.71 -11.73 5.68
N MET A 10 -18.85 -12.02 4.71
CA MET A 10 -19.19 -12.98 3.67
C MET A 10 -19.40 -14.37 4.30
N ASP A 11 -20.42 -15.07 3.83
CA ASP A 11 -20.74 -16.44 4.22
C ASP A 11 -19.64 -17.45 3.78
N LYS A 12 -19.98 -18.74 3.73
CA LYS A 12 -19.08 -19.77 3.21
C LYS A 12 -18.72 -19.45 1.75
N SER A 13 -17.43 -19.41 1.47
CA SER A 13 -16.91 -19.13 0.13
C SER A 13 -15.92 -20.22 -0.24
N PRO A 14 -16.24 -21.07 -1.24
CA PRO A 14 -15.33 -22.11 -1.71
C PRO A 14 -13.96 -21.56 -2.14
N LEU A 15 -13.92 -20.31 -2.63
CA LEU A 15 -12.68 -19.62 -2.97
C LEU A 15 -11.81 -19.37 -1.74
N LEU A 16 -12.40 -18.87 -0.64
CA LEU A 16 -11.65 -18.63 0.60
C LEU A 16 -11.18 -19.95 1.23
N ASP A 17 -11.99 -20.99 1.14
CA ASP A 17 -11.64 -22.32 1.63
C ASP A 17 -10.48 -22.92 0.80
N MET A 18 -10.49 -22.73 -0.52
CA MET A 18 -9.41 -23.12 -1.42
C MET A 18 -8.11 -22.38 -1.10
N LEU A 19 -8.15 -21.06 -0.94
CA LEU A 19 -6.98 -20.26 -0.58
C LEU A 19 -6.40 -20.67 0.77
N LYS A 20 -7.28 -20.97 1.74
CA LYS A 20 -6.87 -21.47 3.06
C LYS A 20 -6.17 -22.81 2.96
N GLU A 21 -6.63 -23.69 2.07
CA GLU A 21 -5.96 -24.98 1.85
C GLU A 21 -4.59 -24.81 1.20
N TYR A 22 -4.44 -23.82 0.30
CA TYR A 22 -3.15 -23.41 -0.27
C TYR A 22 -2.29 -22.55 0.70
N GLY A 23 -2.74 -22.40 1.94
CA GLY A 23 -1.98 -21.84 3.05
C GLY A 23 -2.21 -20.36 3.32
N VAL A 24 -3.03 -19.65 2.54
CA VAL A 24 -3.36 -18.23 2.78
C VAL A 24 -4.78 -18.09 3.32
N GLU A 25 -4.89 -17.72 4.59
CA GLU A 25 -6.19 -17.41 5.19
C GLU A 25 -6.53 -15.93 5.01
N VAL A 26 -7.64 -15.66 4.32
CA VAL A 26 -8.28 -14.34 4.27
C VAL A 26 -9.21 -14.23 5.48
N LYS A 27 -8.87 -13.34 6.43
CA LYS A 27 -9.70 -13.12 7.62
C LYS A 27 -10.96 -12.37 7.25
N ARG A 28 -12.10 -12.73 7.86
CA ARG A 28 -13.39 -12.02 7.71
C ARG A 28 -13.44 -10.78 8.62
N GLU A 29 -12.46 -9.91 8.41
CA GLU A 29 -12.21 -8.67 9.13
C GLU A 29 -11.90 -7.59 8.11
N MET A 30 -12.08 -6.33 8.49
CA MET A 30 -11.78 -5.18 7.64
C MET A 30 -10.63 -4.41 8.27
N VAL A 31 -9.58 -4.15 7.49
CA VAL A 31 -8.40 -3.42 7.94
C VAL A 31 -8.61 -1.93 7.74
N LEU A 32 -8.12 -1.14 8.69
CA LEU A 32 -8.11 0.32 8.64
C LEU A 32 -6.70 0.82 8.92
N ASP A 33 -6.33 1.93 8.28
CA ASP A 33 -5.01 2.54 8.48
C ASP A 33 -5.10 4.07 8.54
N LYS A 34 -4.21 4.68 9.33
CA LYS A 34 -4.01 6.14 9.34
C LYS A 34 -3.42 6.63 8.02
N TYR A 35 -2.67 5.78 7.32
CA TYR A 35 -2.15 6.08 6.00
C TYR A 35 -3.17 5.64 4.94
N SER A 36 -4.13 6.53 4.69
CA SER A 36 -5.30 6.27 3.86
C SER A 36 -5.58 7.40 2.88
N LYS A 37 -6.42 7.12 1.88
CA LYS A 37 -6.90 8.10 0.92
C LYS A 37 -8.00 8.98 1.51
N ASP A 38 -8.17 10.14 0.88
CA ASP A 38 -9.33 10.97 1.16
C ASP A 38 -10.51 10.43 0.36
N PHE A 39 -11.68 10.35 0.99
CA PHE A 39 -12.91 10.02 0.30
C PHE A 39 -13.44 11.26 -0.42
N ARG A 40 -13.70 11.13 -1.72
CA ARG A 40 -14.14 12.22 -2.58
C ARG A 40 -15.43 11.83 -3.30
N ILE A 41 -16.38 12.75 -3.32
CA ILE A 41 -17.68 12.54 -3.97
C ILE A 41 -17.80 13.55 -5.12
N PRO A 42 -18.17 13.11 -6.34
CA PRO A 42 -18.43 14.04 -7.42
C PRO A 42 -19.74 14.79 -7.14
N ARG A 43 -19.71 16.12 -7.28
CA ARG A 43 -20.83 17.04 -7.10
C ARG A 43 -20.98 17.89 -8.35
N GLN A 44 -22.20 18.01 -8.86
CA GLN A 44 -22.48 18.93 -9.95
C GLN A 44 -22.80 20.31 -9.37
N ILE A 45 -21.99 21.32 -9.74
CA ILE A 45 -22.15 22.71 -9.31
C ILE A 45 -22.06 23.57 -10.58
N PHE A 46 -23.11 24.35 -10.86
CA PHE A 46 -23.20 25.20 -12.08
C PHE A 46 -22.86 24.48 -13.40
N GLY A 47 -23.28 23.22 -13.56
CA GLY A 47 -23.02 22.46 -14.78
C GLY A 47 -21.58 21.90 -14.89
N GLN A 48 -20.74 22.11 -13.88
CA GLN A 48 -19.39 21.52 -13.77
C GLN A 48 -19.34 20.46 -12.67
N THR A 49 -18.56 19.40 -12.89
CA THR A 49 -18.30 18.38 -11.87
C THR A 49 -17.13 18.81 -10.99
N MET A 50 -17.40 18.98 -9.70
CA MET A 50 -16.42 19.29 -8.67
C MET A 50 -16.32 18.16 -7.65
N TRP A 51 -15.14 17.98 -7.05
CA TRP A 51 -14.93 16.98 -6.00
C TRP A 51 -15.18 17.57 -4.62
N GLN A 52 -16.17 17.05 -3.89
CA GLN A 52 -16.29 17.30 -2.46
C GLN A 52 -15.40 16.31 -1.70
N VAL A 53 -14.44 16.82 -0.95
CA VAL A 53 -13.53 16.01 -0.12
C VAL A 53 -14.12 15.88 1.28
N LEU A 54 -14.41 14.66 1.73
CA LEU A 54 -14.91 14.38 3.09
C LEU A 54 -13.77 14.21 4.12
N GLY A 55 -12.54 14.02 3.65
CA GLY A 55 -11.36 13.80 4.47
C GLY A 55 -10.87 12.35 4.41
N LYS A 56 -9.92 12.00 5.28
CA LYS A 56 -9.30 10.69 5.35
C LYS A 56 -10.32 9.60 5.68
N TYR A 57 -10.31 8.53 4.89
CA TYR A 57 -11.19 7.38 5.06
C TYR A 57 -10.36 6.12 5.33
N PRO A 58 -10.16 5.73 6.61
CA PRO A 58 -9.17 4.73 7.00
C PRO A 58 -9.30 3.35 6.36
N GLU A 59 -10.49 2.97 5.90
CA GLU A 59 -10.75 1.71 5.17
C GLU A 59 -10.19 1.72 3.74
N TRP A 60 -9.89 2.90 3.18
CA TRP A 60 -9.21 3.06 1.90
C TRP A 60 -7.71 3.25 2.14
N ILE A 61 -7.02 2.13 2.29
CA ILE A 61 -5.63 2.08 2.72
C ILE A 61 -4.73 2.43 1.53
N THR A 62 -3.78 3.34 1.75
CA THR A 62 -2.71 3.61 0.79
C THR A 62 -1.44 2.92 1.26
N ILE A 63 -0.75 2.23 0.35
CA ILE A 63 0.51 1.54 0.62
C ILE A 63 1.64 2.33 -0.04
N SER A 64 2.71 2.55 0.72
CA SER A 64 3.96 3.16 0.26
C SER A 64 5.07 2.13 0.18
N SER A 65 6.13 2.41 -0.60
CA SER A 65 7.27 1.50 -0.84
C SER A 65 8.04 1.05 0.42
N GLN A 66 7.79 1.68 1.55
CA GLN A 66 8.37 1.33 2.86
C GLN A 66 7.64 0.15 3.52
N PHE A 67 6.45 -0.24 3.02
CA PHE A 67 5.65 -1.34 3.56
C PHE A 67 5.44 -2.48 2.55
N VAL A 68 6.33 -2.57 1.55
CA VAL A 68 6.34 -3.66 0.58
C VAL A 68 7.67 -4.41 0.62
N ALA A 69 7.66 -5.64 0.12
CA ALA A 69 8.88 -6.44 -0.04
C ALA A 69 9.74 -5.90 -1.18
N ARG A 70 10.82 -5.18 -0.88
CA ARG A 70 11.62 -4.51 -1.92
C ARG A 70 12.41 -5.47 -2.81
N ASP A 71 12.69 -6.66 -2.31
CA ASP A 71 13.44 -7.69 -3.01
C ASP A 71 12.53 -8.57 -3.88
N ASN A 72 11.21 -8.50 -3.68
CA ASN A 72 10.25 -9.22 -4.50
C ASN A 72 10.08 -8.52 -5.86
N PRO A 73 10.17 -9.24 -7.00
CA PRO A 73 10.06 -8.64 -8.33
C PRO A 73 8.77 -7.85 -8.58
N ILE A 74 7.65 -8.26 -7.97
CA ILE A 74 6.35 -7.56 -8.11
C ILE A 74 6.45 -6.13 -7.55
N THR A 75 7.19 -5.95 -6.46
CA THR A 75 7.25 -4.70 -5.68
C THR A 75 8.62 -4.02 -5.74
N ALA A 76 9.55 -4.50 -6.56
CA ALA A 76 10.88 -3.91 -6.75
C ALA A 76 10.82 -2.50 -7.38
N ARG A 77 9.82 -2.23 -8.21
CA ARG A 77 9.55 -0.93 -8.84
C ARG A 77 8.21 -0.33 -8.40
N PHE A 78 7.91 -0.48 -7.12
CA PHE A 78 6.61 -0.13 -6.57
C PHE A 78 6.29 1.36 -6.69
N SER A 79 5.28 1.70 -7.50
CA SER A 79 4.78 3.06 -7.69
C SER A 79 3.74 3.45 -6.63
N GLY A 80 3.03 2.50 -6.04
CA GLY A 80 1.99 2.68 -5.04
C GLY A 80 0.97 1.55 -5.11
N LEU A 81 0.12 1.43 -4.09
CA LEU A 81 -1.06 0.56 -4.14
C LEU A 81 -2.11 1.11 -3.17
N ASP A 82 -3.33 1.29 -3.64
CA ASP A 82 -4.48 1.56 -2.78
C ASP A 82 -5.36 0.32 -2.71
N LEU A 83 -5.86 0.01 -1.54
CA LEU A 83 -6.80 -1.07 -1.30
C LEU A 83 -8.08 -0.49 -0.70
N TYR A 84 -9.23 -0.99 -1.12
CA TYR A 84 -10.56 -0.49 -0.78
C TYR A 84 -11.34 -1.55 0.02
N TRP A 85 -11.39 -1.37 1.34
CA TRP A 85 -12.02 -2.33 2.28
C TRP A 85 -11.31 -3.68 2.35
N ALA A 86 -9.97 -3.65 2.40
CA ALA A 86 -9.14 -4.85 2.44
C ALA A 86 -9.33 -5.69 3.71
N SER A 87 -9.23 -7.01 3.54
CA SER A 87 -9.15 -8.01 4.60
C SER A 87 -7.69 -8.39 4.92
N PRO A 88 -7.37 -8.65 6.20
CA PRO A 88 -6.03 -9.06 6.57
C PRO A 88 -5.76 -10.53 6.18
N LEU A 89 -4.54 -10.79 5.74
CA LEU A 89 -4.08 -12.11 5.31
C LEU A 89 -3.15 -12.75 6.35
N THR A 90 -3.33 -14.04 6.59
CA THR A 90 -2.47 -14.85 7.46
C THR A 90 -1.91 -16.05 6.70
N TRP A 91 -0.59 -16.25 6.80
CA TRP A 91 0.06 -17.45 6.28
C TRP A 91 -0.05 -18.60 7.29
N LEU A 92 -0.57 -19.75 6.85
CA LEU A 92 -0.82 -20.94 7.66
C LEU A 92 0.30 -22.01 7.56
N LYS A 93 1.50 -21.64 7.12
CA LYS A 93 2.70 -22.51 6.98
C LYS A 93 2.41 -23.97 6.64
N LYS A 94 2.41 -24.29 5.35
CA LYS A 94 2.27 -25.65 4.82
C LYS A 94 3.66 -26.28 4.52
N LYS A 95 3.68 -27.59 4.22
CA LYS A 95 4.92 -28.35 3.96
C LYS A 95 5.29 -28.31 2.48
N GLY A 96 6.36 -27.59 2.14
CA GLY A 96 6.93 -27.55 0.79
C GLY A 96 6.69 -26.24 0.05
N GLU A 97 5.77 -25.41 0.53
CA GLU A 97 5.48 -24.09 -0.01
C GLU A 97 6.27 -22.99 0.71
N LYS A 98 6.73 -21.99 -0.04
CA LYS A 98 7.36 -20.78 0.47
C LYS A 98 6.39 -19.61 0.27
N ALA A 99 6.12 -18.87 1.34
CA ALA A 99 5.31 -17.67 1.29
C ALA A 99 6.11 -16.44 1.70
N GLU A 100 5.87 -15.34 1.00
CA GLU A 100 6.43 -14.03 1.30
C GLU A 100 5.29 -13.00 1.37
N ALA A 101 5.27 -12.22 2.46
CA ALA A 101 4.33 -11.11 2.59
C ALA A 101 4.86 -9.91 1.80
N ILE A 102 4.22 -9.59 0.67
CA ILE A 102 4.67 -8.55 -0.26
C ILE A 102 4.08 -7.17 0.04
N ILE A 103 2.95 -7.10 0.72
CA ILE A 103 2.25 -5.85 1.06
C ILE A 103 1.82 -5.88 2.51
N LYS A 104 2.11 -4.81 3.25
CA LYS A 104 1.72 -4.62 4.65
C LYS A 104 1.15 -3.23 4.87
N THR A 105 0.30 -3.10 5.87
CA THR A 105 -0.12 -1.79 6.39
C THR A 105 1.02 -1.05 7.06
N THR A 106 0.76 0.16 7.53
CA THR A 106 1.59 0.80 8.55
C THR A 106 1.50 0.07 9.89
N LYS A 107 2.33 0.48 10.85
CA LYS A 107 2.26 0.00 12.24
C LYS A 107 1.14 0.66 13.06
N ASP A 108 0.46 1.65 12.47
CA ASP A 108 -0.64 2.37 13.12
C ASP A 108 -2.02 1.89 12.63
N ALA A 109 -2.08 0.74 11.93
CA ALA A 109 -3.31 0.14 11.45
C ALA A 109 -4.05 -0.62 12.56
N TRP A 110 -5.33 -0.90 12.33
CA TRP A 110 -6.21 -1.65 13.22
C TRP A 110 -7.26 -2.43 12.41
N VAL A 111 -8.04 -3.28 13.06
CA VAL A 111 -9.07 -4.10 12.38
C VAL A 111 -10.44 -3.95 13.00
N MET A 112 -11.46 -3.90 12.15
CA MET A 112 -12.86 -4.12 12.54
C MET A 112 -13.18 -5.60 12.36
N LYS A 113 -13.54 -6.27 13.45
CA LYS A 113 -13.93 -7.69 13.43
C LYS A 113 -15.43 -7.89 13.29
N GLU A 114 -16.21 -6.90 13.71
CA GLU A 114 -17.67 -6.91 13.75
C GLU A 114 -18.20 -5.48 13.57
N ARG A 115 -19.50 -5.35 13.30
CA ARG A 115 -20.18 -4.06 13.12
C ARG A 115 -19.42 -3.14 12.15
N PHE A 116 -19.23 -3.62 10.92
CA PHE A 116 -18.49 -2.89 9.89
C PHE A 116 -19.17 -1.57 9.58
N MET A 117 -18.61 -0.49 10.12
CA MET A 117 -19.04 0.86 9.84
C MET A 117 -18.29 1.34 8.60
N THR A 118 -19.00 1.56 7.50
CA THR A 118 -18.39 1.97 6.21
C THR A 118 -18.91 3.33 5.74
N ASN A 119 -19.56 4.09 6.62
CA ASN A 119 -20.10 5.40 6.28
C ASN A 119 -18.97 6.45 6.23
N PRO A 120 -18.60 7.00 5.07
CA PRO A 120 -17.49 7.94 4.94
C PRO A 120 -17.74 9.28 5.65
N TYR A 121 -19.01 9.64 5.91
CA TYR A 121 -19.34 10.84 6.69
C TYR A 121 -19.01 10.71 8.19
N GLN A 122 -18.73 9.50 8.66
CA GLN A 122 -18.36 9.20 10.04
C GLN A 122 -16.87 8.83 10.18
N ALA A 123 -16.07 9.02 9.12
CA ALA A 123 -14.69 8.57 9.05
C ALA A 123 -13.79 9.12 10.18
N SER A 124 -14.04 10.35 10.64
CA SER A 124 -13.30 10.96 11.74
C SER A 124 -13.42 10.18 13.05
N SER A 125 -14.56 9.51 13.28
CA SER A 125 -14.77 8.67 14.46
C SER A 125 -13.95 7.38 14.42
N PHE A 126 -13.63 6.87 13.21
CA PHE A 126 -12.95 5.57 13.06
C PHE A 126 -11.51 5.58 13.58
N ALA A 127 -10.84 6.74 13.57
CA ALA A 127 -9.49 6.88 14.12
C ALA A 127 -9.40 6.61 15.64
N TYR A 128 -10.54 6.58 16.34
CA TYR A 128 -10.64 6.33 17.78
C TYR A 128 -11.17 4.92 18.10
N ILE A 129 -11.54 4.13 17.08
CA ILE A 129 -12.07 2.77 17.23
C ILE A 129 -10.92 1.77 16.99
N GLY A 130 -10.88 0.68 17.75
CA GLY A 130 -9.96 -0.44 17.47
C GLY A 130 -8.53 -0.28 17.98
N ASN A 131 -8.26 0.62 18.93
CA ASN A 131 -6.94 0.80 19.55
C ASN A 131 -6.37 -0.49 20.18
N ASP A 132 -7.24 -1.40 20.63
CA ASP A 132 -6.91 -2.72 21.16
C ASP A 132 -6.34 -3.66 20.09
N THR A 133 -6.72 -3.45 18.83
CA THR A 133 -6.23 -4.21 17.67
C THR A 133 -5.15 -3.46 16.90
N LYS A 134 -4.49 -2.48 17.51
CA LYS A 134 -3.44 -1.73 16.83
C LYS A 134 -2.27 -2.66 16.45
N GLY A 135 -1.86 -2.63 15.19
CA GLY A 135 -0.81 -3.51 14.68
C GLY A 135 -0.42 -3.23 13.25
N GLN A 136 0.41 -4.13 12.71
CA GLN A 136 0.74 -4.18 11.29
C GLN A 136 0.18 -5.47 10.70
N TYR A 137 -0.58 -5.33 9.61
CA TYR A 137 -1.31 -6.41 8.97
C TYR A 137 -0.75 -6.67 7.57
N ASN A 138 -0.73 -7.93 7.16
CA ASN A 138 -0.37 -8.30 5.79
C ASN A 138 -1.61 -8.20 4.91
N LEU A 139 -1.49 -7.58 3.73
CA LEU A 139 -2.58 -7.41 2.77
C LEU A 139 -2.28 -8.09 1.43
N GLY A 140 -1.06 -8.61 1.25
CA GLY A 140 -0.68 -9.34 0.05
C GLY A 140 0.39 -10.39 0.33
N TYR A 141 0.25 -11.56 -0.31
CA TYR A 141 1.21 -12.67 -0.24
C TYR A 141 1.54 -13.19 -1.63
N THR A 142 2.80 -13.56 -1.84
CA THR A 142 3.21 -14.49 -2.89
C THR A 142 3.48 -15.85 -2.27
N VAL A 143 2.99 -16.91 -2.89
CA VAL A 143 3.24 -18.30 -2.49
C VAL A 143 3.80 -19.06 -3.67
N THR A 144 4.86 -19.83 -3.45
CA THR A 144 5.55 -20.65 -4.45
C THR A 144 5.72 -22.07 -3.92
N GLY A 145 5.58 -23.06 -4.79
CA GLY A 145 5.72 -24.47 -4.43
C GLY A 145 4.82 -25.38 -5.25
N THR A 146 4.68 -26.61 -4.76
CA THR A 146 3.70 -27.57 -5.28
C THR A 146 2.50 -27.68 -4.35
N PHE A 147 1.29 -27.64 -4.90
CA PHE A 147 0.05 -27.65 -4.12
C PHE A 147 -0.72 -28.95 -4.35
N ASN A 148 -1.24 -29.54 -3.27
CA ASN A 148 -2.27 -30.57 -3.39
C ASN A 148 -3.57 -29.90 -3.86
N SER A 149 -4.26 -30.52 -4.81
CA SER A 149 -5.49 -29.94 -5.36
C SER A 149 -6.59 -29.93 -4.30
N TYR A 150 -7.15 -28.75 -4.03
CA TYR A 150 -8.33 -28.57 -3.18
C TYR A 150 -9.52 -29.41 -3.65
N PHE A 151 -9.61 -29.67 -4.95
CA PHE A 151 -10.71 -30.45 -5.56
C PHE A 151 -10.49 -31.97 -5.48
N SER A 152 -9.40 -32.44 -4.88
CA SER A 152 -9.12 -33.88 -4.77
C SER A 152 -10.25 -34.60 -4.04
N GLY A 153 -10.88 -35.57 -4.69
CA GLY A 153 -12.01 -36.33 -4.14
C GLY A 153 -13.38 -35.65 -4.29
N MET A 154 -13.45 -34.46 -4.87
CA MET A 154 -14.73 -33.82 -5.22
C MET A 154 -15.30 -34.39 -6.51
N GLN A 155 -16.63 -34.32 -6.67
CA GLN A 155 -17.27 -34.67 -7.93
C GLN A 155 -17.01 -33.60 -8.99
N ILE A 156 -16.62 -34.03 -10.19
CA ILE A 156 -16.43 -33.13 -11.33
C ILE A 156 -17.80 -32.57 -11.75
N PRO A 157 -18.02 -31.24 -11.74
CA PRO A 157 -19.29 -30.66 -12.17
C PRO A 157 -19.56 -30.98 -13.64
N LYS A 158 -20.75 -31.49 -13.97
CA LYS A 158 -21.18 -31.75 -15.36
C LYS A 158 -22.21 -30.71 -15.78
N ARG A 159 -22.00 -30.08 -16.95
CA ARG A 159 -23.02 -29.24 -17.59
C ARG A 159 -23.76 -30.05 -18.65
N GLU A 160 -25.06 -29.87 -18.78
CA GLU A 160 -25.85 -30.52 -19.82
C GLU A 160 -25.34 -30.14 -21.21
N GLY A 161 -25.17 -31.13 -22.08
CA GLY A 161 -24.67 -30.95 -23.46
C GLY A 161 -23.15 -30.82 -23.59
N GLU A 162 -22.38 -30.92 -22.50
CA GLU A 162 -20.92 -30.78 -22.54
C GLU A 162 -20.22 -32.12 -22.80
N THR A 163 -19.39 -32.18 -23.84
CA THR A 163 -18.41 -33.26 -24.07
C THR A 163 -17.07 -32.86 -23.44
N ARG A 164 -16.50 -33.72 -22.59
CA ARG A 164 -15.19 -33.50 -21.96
C ARG A 164 -14.25 -34.67 -22.19
N ASP A 165 -13.01 -34.35 -22.55
CA ASP A 165 -11.95 -35.34 -22.76
C ASP A 165 -11.22 -35.72 -21.47
N TRP A 166 -11.24 -34.86 -20.45
CA TRP A 166 -10.56 -35.12 -19.17
C TRP A 166 -11.53 -35.73 -18.15
N LYS A 167 -11.11 -36.85 -17.53
CA LYS A 167 -11.93 -37.66 -16.61
C LYS A 167 -11.49 -37.59 -15.15
N GLU A 168 -10.30 -37.06 -14.88
CA GLU A 168 -9.69 -37.10 -13.55
C GLU A 168 -9.28 -35.71 -13.06
N ILE A 169 -9.42 -35.51 -11.75
CA ILE A 169 -8.92 -34.31 -11.08
C ILE A 169 -7.42 -34.49 -10.83
N LYS A 170 -6.62 -33.56 -11.31
CA LYS A 170 -5.19 -33.53 -11.03
C LYS A 170 -4.98 -33.38 -9.52
N LYS A 171 -4.30 -34.35 -8.90
CA LYS A 171 -4.10 -34.40 -7.43
C LYS A 171 -3.08 -33.38 -6.92
N LYS A 172 -2.10 -33.02 -7.74
CA LYS A 172 -0.99 -32.16 -7.35
C LYS A 172 -0.57 -31.25 -8.50
N SER A 173 -0.27 -29.99 -8.21
CA SER A 173 0.27 -29.04 -9.20
C SER A 173 1.73 -29.36 -9.54
N ALA A 174 2.20 -28.83 -10.67
CA ALA A 174 3.64 -28.62 -10.86
C ALA A 174 4.12 -27.51 -9.90
N GLU A 175 5.40 -27.14 -9.96
CA GLU A 175 5.84 -25.90 -9.30
C GLU A 175 4.97 -24.74 -9.82
N THR A 176 4.35 -24.02 -8.90
CA THR A 176 3.30 -23.04 -9.18
C THR A 176 3.49 -21.83 -8.28
N ARG A 177 3.06 -20.68 -8.77
CA ARG A 177 3.07 -19.41 -8.05
C ARG A 177 1.65 -18.88 -7.89
N ILE A 178 1.35 -18.33 -6.73
CA ILE A 178 0.06 -17.72 -6.40
C ILE A 178 0.33 -16.35 -5.82
N VAL A 179 -0.38 -15.34 -6.30
CA VAL A 179 -0.46 -14.01 -5.67
C VAL A 179 -1.85 -13.88 -5.05
N VAL A 180 -1.91 -13.51 -3.77
CA VAL A 180 -3.17 -13.25 -3.06
C VAL A 180 -3.14 -11.84 -2.53
N ILE A 181 -4.15 -11.05 -2.90
CA ILE A 181 -4.38 -9.69 -2.39
C ILE A 181 -5.69 -9.71 -1.60
N GLY A 182 -5.70 -9.10 -0.42
CA GLY A 182 -6.85 -9.10 0.49
C GLY A 182 -7.99 -8.19 0.07
N ASP A 183 -8.08 -7.81 -1.20
CA ASP A 183 -8.99 -6.78 -1.69
C ASP A 183 -9.56 -7.15 -3.05
N SER A 184 -10.88 -7.06 -3.21
CA SER A 184 -11.58 -7.34 -4.47
C SER A 184 -11.70 -6.11 -5.38
N ASP A 185 -11.58 -4.92 -4.82
CA ASP A 185 -12.02 -3.68 -5.45
C ASP A 185 -10.85 -2.82 -5.95
N PHE A 186 -9.61 -3.16 -5.60
CA PHE A 186 -8.42 -2.39 -5.92
C PHE A 186 -8.18 -2.20 -7.43
N VAL A 187 -8.77 -3.05 -8.29
CA VAL A 187 -8.70 -2.92 -9.76
C VAL A 187 -10.09 -2.73 -10.37
N SER A 188 -11.08 -2.32 -9.57
CA SER A 188 -12.44 -2.08 -10.05
C SER A 188 -12.57 -0.71 -10.75
N ASN A 189 -13.81 -0.36 -11.11
CA ASN A 189 -14.15 0.98 -11.63
C ASN A 189 -13.78 2.12 -10.66
N LEU A 190 -13.46 1.82 -9.39
CA LEU A 190 -12.94 2.82 -8.45
C LEU A 190 -11.67 3.52 -8.96
N LEU A 191 -10.85 2.87 -9.78
CA LEU A 191 -9.65 3.49 -10.38
C LEU A 191 -9.95 4.81 -11.09
N GLN A 192 -11.13 4.93 -11.71
CA GLN A 192 -11.57 6.13 -12.44
C GLN A 192 -11.85 7.32 -11.51
N TYR A 193 -12.09 7.06 -10.23
CA TYR A 193 -12.53 8.06 -9.26
C TYR A 193 -11.51 8.32 -8.14
N THR A 194 -10.55 7.40 -7.95
CA THR A 194 -9.57 7.48 -6.87
C THR A 194 -8.22 8.02 -7.31
N ASP A 195 -7.97 8.17 -8.62
CA ASP A 195 -6.65 8.52 -9.16
C ASP A 195 -5.56 7.55 -8.67
N ALA A 196 -5.86 6.25 -8.78
CA ALA A 196 -5.02 5.14 -8.33
C ALA A 196 -4.46 4.33 -9.50
N ASN A 197 -4.08 4.99 -10.60
CA ASN A 197 -3.57 4.33 -11.81
C ASN A 197 -2.36 3.39 -11.54
N TYR A 198 -1.59 3.66 -10.48
CA TYR A 198 -0.51 2.79 -10.03
C TYR A 198 -0.96 1.38 -9.58
N ASN A 199 -2.24 1.18 -9.23
CA ASN A 199 -2.77 -0.15 -8.99
C ASN A 199 -2.68 -1.02 -10.25
N THR A 200 -2.84 -0.42 -11.44
CA THR A 200 -2.66 -1.13 -12.72
C THR A 200 -1.21 -1.55 -12.91
N ASP A 201 -0.24 -0.70 -12.58
CA ASP A 201 1.19 -1.06 -12.59
C ASP A 201 1.46 -2.27 -11.68
N PHE A 202 0.85 -2.33 -10.50
CA PHE A 202 0.99 -3.46 -9.58
C PHE A 202 0.43 -4.75 -10.18
N VAL A 203 -0.72 -4.69 -10.84
CA VAL A 203 -1.33 -5.84 -11.53
C VAL A 203 -0.47 -6.29 -12.70
N GLU A 204 0.07 -5.37 -13.49
CA GLU A 204 0.97 -5.66 -14.59
C GLU A 204 2.22 -6.39 -14.09
N ASN A 205 2.89 -5.86 -13.07
CA ASN A 205 4.04 -6.51 -12.44
C ASN A 205 3.68 -7.90 -11.87
N SER A 206 2.48 -8.07 -11.32
CA SER A 206 2.00 -9.36 -10.82
C SER A 206 1.76 -10.35 -11.96
N ALA A 207 1.14 -9.93 -13.05
CA ALA A 207 0.88 -10.75 -14.23
C ALA A 207 2.18 -11.15 -14.93
N GLU A 208 3.14 -10.23 -15.03
CA GLU A 208 4.49 -10.55 -15.51
C GLU A 208 5.15 -11.60 -14.60
N TRP A 209 5.16 -11.42 -13.28
CA TRP A 209 5.76 -12.38 -12.36
C TRP A 209 5.09 -13.77 -12.41
N LEU A 210 3.78 -13.81 -12.60
CA LEU A 210 3.03 -15.05 -12.76
C LEU A 210 3.25 -15.75 -14.10
N SER A 211 3.61 -15.01 -15.15
CA SER A 211 3.77 -15.55 -16.51
C SER A 211 5.23 -15.90 -16.88
N HIS A 212 6.23 -15.30 -16.24
CA HIS A 212 7.64 -15.52 -16.58
C HIS A 212 8.20 -16.84 -16.01
N SER A 213 9.07 -17.47 -16.81
CA SER A 213 9.92 -18.58 -16.38
C SER A 213 10.91 -18.13 -15.30
N GLU A 214 11.31 -19.06 -14.43
CA GLU A 214 12.21 -18.84 -13.27
C GLU A 214 13.49 -18.03 -13.63
N ASP A 215 14.10 -18.28 -14.79
CA ASP A 215 15.40 -17.69 -15.17
C ASP A 215 15.36 -16.17 -15.42
N LEU A 216 14.26 -15.64 -15.96
CA LEU A 216 14.16 -14.23 -16.36
C LEU A 216 13.88 -13.28 -15.18
N LEU A 217 13.37 -13.80 -14.06
CA LEU A 217 13.07 -13.00 -12.88
C LEU A 217 14.32 -12.58 -12.09
N SER A 218 15.40 -13.36 -12.19
CA SER A 218 16.68 -13.08 -11.54
C SER A 218 17.36 -11.78 -12.04
N ILE A 219 17.03 -11.34 -13.26
CA ILE A 219 17.66 -10.18 -13.93
C ILE A 219 16.92 -8.86 -13.62
N LYS A 220 15.64 -8.92 -13.21
CA LYS A 220 14.79 -7.71 -13.06
C LYS A 220 15.00 -6.95 -11.73
N THR A 221 15.82 -7.47 -10.81
CA THR A 221 16.06 -6.91 -9.45
C THR A 221 16.99 -5.69 -9.39
N ARG A 222 17.29 -5.02 -10.51
CA ARG A 222 17.99 -3.73 -10.45
C ARG A 222 17.05 -2.64 -9.89
N VAL A 223 17.23 -2.41 -8.59
CA VAL A 223 16.50 -1.47 -7.72
C VAL A 223 16.33 -0.09 -8.35
N THR A 224 15.09 0.30 -8.62
CA THR A 224 14.72 1.70 -8.85
C THR A 224 14.47 2.37 -7.50
N ARG A 225 15.11 3.53 -7.27
CA ARG A 225 14.91 4.32 -6.06
C ARG A 225 13.52 4.95 -6.07
N ASP A 226 12.73 4.72 -5.02
CA ASP A 226 11.47 5.44 -4.83
C ASP A 226 11.77 6.95 -4.69
N THR A 227 11.24 7.76 -5.60
CA THR A 227 11.40 9.22 -5.65
C THR A 227 10.30 9.96 -4.89
N ARG A 228 9.32 9.25 -4.31
CA ARG A 228 8.20 9.87 -3.59
C ARG A 228 8.62 10.40 -2.23
N LEU A 229 8.04 11.55 -1.87
CA LEU A 229 8.13 12.13 -0.52
C LEU A 229 7.25 11.34 0.46
N ASN A 230 7.78 10.23 0.97
CA ASN A 230 7.10 9.43 1.98
C ASN A 230 7.23 10.05 3.38
N LYS A 231 6.16 9.94 4.17
CA LYS A 231 6.15 10.39 5.57
C LYS A 231 7.12 9.53 6.39
N ILE A 232 8.10 10.15 7.05
CA ILE A 232 9.04 9.45 7.94
C ILE A 232 8.24 8.84 9.10
N GLN A 233 8.10 7.51 9.13
CA GLN A 233 7.23 6.85 10.11
C GLN A 233 7.80 6.85 11.53
N ASN A 234 9.12 6.68 11.66
CA ASN A 234 9.78 6.70 12.96
C ASN A 234 9.73 8.11 13.57
N ILE A 235 9.01 8.27 14.68
CA ILE A 235 8.79 9.56 15.33
C ILE A 235 10.11 10.22 15.73
N LYS A 236 11.08 9.47 16.28
CA LYS A 236 12.38 9.99 16.70
C LYS A 236 13.13 10.53 15.47
N LYS A 237 13.23 9.74 14.40
CA LYS A 237 13.87 10.18 13.15
C LYS A 237 13.16 11.39 12.55
N ARG A 238 11.82 11.43 12.57
CA ARG A 238 11.05 12.56 12.05
C ARG A 238 11.37 13.84 12.82
N VAL A 239 11.37 13.79 14.15
CA VAL A 239 11.69 14.94 15.01
C VAL A 239 13.12 15.39 14.78
N THR A 240 14.09 14.49 14.71
CA THR A 240 15.49 14.84 14.44
C THR A 240 15.66 15.52 13.08
N VAL A 241 15.08 14.96 12.02
CA VAL A 241 15.15 15.54 10.67
C VAL A 241 14.42 16.89 10.62
N MET A 242 13.29 17.03 11.31
CA MET A 242 12.54 18.28 11.40
C MET A 242 13.33 19.37 12.12
N LEU A 243 13.92 19.06 13.29
CA LEU A 243 14.75 19.99 14.06
C LEU A 243 16.00 20.40 13.29
N LEU A 244 16.67 19.44 12.63
CA LEU A 244 17.85 19.73 11.82
C LEU A 244 17.49 20.68 10.66
N SER A 245 16.40 20.39 9.93
CA SER A 245 15.92 21.28 8.87
C SER A 245 15.54 22.67 9.38
N GLN A 246 14.94 22.77 10.57
CA GLN A 246 14.62 24.05 11.20
C GLN A 246 15.89 24.81 11.59
N ILE A 247 16.87 24.17 12.23
CA ILE A 247 18.14 24.80 12.60
C ILE A 247 18.87 25.29 11.36
N VAL A 248 18.95 24.48 10.31
CA VAL A 248 19.62 24.87 9.06
C VAL A 248 18.92 26.07 8.41
N ASN A 249 17.60 26.01 8.24
CA ASN A 249 16.90 27.04 7.46
C ASN A 249 16.60 28.32 8.27
N VAL A 250 16.33 28.21 9.57
CA VAL A 250 15.93 29.34 10.42
C VAL A 250 17.13 29.97 11.13
N VAL A 251 18.16 29.19 11.45
CA VAL A 251 19.33 29.71 12.18
C VAL A 251 20.54 29.84 11.26
N LEU A 252 20.98 28.75 10.62
CA LEU A 252 22.24 28.73 9.87
C LEU A 252 22.19 29.67 8.65
N VAL A 253 21.13 29.61 7.84
CA VAL A 253 21.02 30.45 6.64
C VAL A 253 21.01 31.95 6.99
N PRO A 254 20.16 32.46 7.90
CA PRO A 254 20.23 33.88 8.30
C PRO A 254 21.57 34.27 8.95
N LEU A 255 22.15 33.40 9.78
CA LEU A 255 23.45 33.65 10.40
C LEU A 255 24.54 33.82 9.35
N LEU A 256 24.58 32.96 8.32
CA LEU A 256 25.54 33.07 7.22
C LEU A 256 25.38 34.39 6.46
N VAL A 257 24.14 34.84 6.25
CA VAL A 257 23.86 36.14 5.60
C VAL A 257 24.36 37.30 6.46
N ILE A 258 24.11 37.27 7.78
CA ILE A 258 24.58 38.30 8.72
C ILE A 258 26.11 38.33 8.75
N LEU A 259 26.75 37.16 8.90
CA LEU A 259 28.21 37.03 8.92
C LEU A 259 28.83 37.56 7.62
N TYR A 260 28.24 37.23 6.46
CA TYR A 260 28.68 37.77 5.18
C TYR A 260 28.50 39.29 5.10
N GLY A 261 27.38 39.82 5.59
CA GLY A 261 27.13 41.26 5.67
C GLY A 261 28.15 41.99 6.54
N VAL A 262 28.43 41.47 7.74
CA VAL A 262 29.43 42.01 8.67
C VAL A 262 30.83 41.92 8.07
N PHE A 263 31.20 40.77 7.51
CA PHE A 263 32.49 40.60 6.83
C PHE A 263 32.68 41.62 5.70
N ARG A 264 31.66 41.79 4.85
CA ARG A 264 31.67 42.77 3.75
C ARG A 264 31.76 44.21 4.25
N PHE A 265 31.08 44.53 5.35
CA PHE A 265 31.14 45.85 5.98
C PHE A 265 32.55 46.15 6.52
N LEU A 266 33.15 45.21 7.26
CA LEU A 266 34.50 45.35 7.80
C LEU A 266 35.56 45.44 6.69
N ALA A 267 35.44 44.62 5.64
CA ALA A 267 36.33 44.68 4.48
C ALA A 267 36.27 46.04 3.76
N ARG A 268 35.07 46.62 3.64
CA ARG A 268 34.89 47.97 3.06
C ARG A 268 35.48 49.07 3.95
N ARG A 269 35.31 48.97 5.27
CA ARG A 269 35.86 49.95 6.22
C ARG A 269 37.38 49.99 6.21
N LYS A 270 38.05 48.83 6.15
CA LYS A 270 39.52 48.75 6.01
C LYS A 270 40.01 49.42 4.73
N LYS A 271 39.31 49.24 3.60
CA LYS A 271 39.66 49.91 2.33
C LYS A 271 39.54 51.44 2.40
N ARG A 272 38.49 51.97 3.06
CA ARG A 272 38.31 53.43 3.25
C ARG A 272 39.37 54.06 4.17
N LEU A 273 39.73 53.37 5.25
CA LEU A 273 40.78 53.86 6.16
C LEU A 273 42.16 53.82 5.49
N ALA A 274 42.41 52.83 4.62
CA ALA A 274 43.65 52.74 3.86
C ALA A 274 43.77 53.79 2.73
N SER A 275 42.65 54.29 2.18
CA SER A 275 42.67 55.37 1.19
C SER A 275 42.90 56.74 1.84
N MET A 276 42.31 57.02 3.01
CA MET A 276 42.56 58.27 3.74
C MET A 276 44.01 58.41 4.18
N LYS A 277 44.67 57.31 4.56
CA LYS A 277 46.09 57.30 4.97
C LYS A 277 47.09 57.45 3.81
N ARG A 278 46.62 57.56 2.57
CA ARG A 278 47.42 57.81 1.36
C ARG A 278 47.25 59.24 0.82
N GLU A 279 46.32 60.01 1.38
CA GLU A 279 46.07 61.41 1.02
C GLU A 279 46.66 62.40 2.03
N ASP A 280 47.23 61.90 3.15
CA ASP A 280 48.15 62.60 4.05
C ASP A 280 49.61 62.21 3.72
#